data_AF-A0A966FAC3-F1
#
_entry.id   AF-A0A966FAC3-F1
#
_cell.length_a   1.000
_cell.length_b   1.000
_cell.length_c   1.000
_cell.angle_alpha   90.00
_cell.angle_beta   90.00
_cell.angle_gamma   90.00
#
_symmetry.space_group_name_H-M   'P 1'
#
loop_
_entity.id
_entity.type
_entity.pdbx_description
1 polymer ?
#
loop_
_entity_poly.entity_id
_entity_poly.type
_entity_poly.pdbx_seq_one_letter_code
_entity_poly.pdbx_strand_id
1 'polypeptide(L)'
;MTDSERPRAVVVTGLSGAGKSVVTRCFEDLGYRCVDNLPLELIPPLFAHIWAGSGPPWAVVLDVRAAEFADRFPALLQTLRSHHTGVRMVFVEAAIDDIVHRFQETRRPHPYRHLPIAEAVSR
;
A
#
# COMPACT_ATOMS: atom_id res chain seq x y z
N MET A 1 -15.02 -5.03 17.63
CA MET A 1 -13.56 -5.11 17.52
C MET A 1 -12.99 -4.46 18.76
N THR A 2 -12.55 -5.26 19.73
CA THR A 2 -11.91 -4.76 20.96
C THR A 2 -10.57 -4.12 20.60
N ASP A 3 -10.19 -3.04 21.30
CA ASP A 3 -8.94 -2.28 21.05
C ASP A 3 -7.68 -3.17 21.03
N SER A 4 -7.75 -4.33 21.68
CA SER A 4 -6.73 -5.38 21.73
C SER A 4 -6.37 -6.07 20.38
N GLU A 5 -7.15 -5.92 19.31
CA GLU A 5 -6.92 -6.62 18.03
C GLU A 5 -6.49 -5.68 16.88
N ARG A 6 -6.40 -4.38 17.13
CA ARG A 6 -6.15 -3.39 16.08
C ARG A 6 -4.70 -3.47 15.58
N PRO A 7 -4.45 -3.68 14.28
CA PRO A 7 -3.09 -3.73 13.74
C PRO A 7 -2.35 -2.41 13.97
N ARG A 8 -1.13 -2.50 14.49
CA ARG A 8 -0.27 -1.33 14.75
C ARG A 8 0.30 -0.74 13.46
N ALA A 9 0.51 -1.58 12.45
CA ALA A 9 0.78 -1.15 11.09
C ALA A 9 0.07 -2.06 10.08
N VAL A 10 -0.45 -1.43 9.02
CA VAL A 10 -1.01 -2.11 7.85
C VAL A 10 -0.21 -1.69 6.63
N VAL A 11 0.33 -2.65 5.90
CA VAL A 11 0.93 -2.41 4.58
C VAL A 11 -0.16 -2.52 3.53
N VAL A 12 -0.37 -1.47 2.76
CA VAL A 12 -1.35 -1.43 1.66
C VAL A 12 -0.60 -1.48 0.34
N THR A 13 -0.94 -2.41 -0.54
CA THR A 13 -0.39 -2.47 -1.90
C THR A 13 -1.44 -3.03 -2.85
N GLY A 14 -1.11 -3.21 -4.12
CA GLY A 14 -2.05 -3.61 -5.16
C GLY A 14 -1.76 -2.92 -6.49
N LEU A 15 -2.52 -3.28 -7.52
CA LEU A 15 -2.32 -2.75 -8.87
C LEU A 15 -2.57 -1.23 -8.95
N SER A 16 -1.95 -0.58 -9.94
CA SER A 16 -2.23 0.83 -10.24
C SER A 16 -3.72 0.98 -10.62
N GLY A 17 -4.44 1.92 -9.99
CA GLY A 17 -5.88 2.11 -10.23
C GLY A 17 -6.82 1.13 -9.52
N ALA A 18 -6.30 0.16 -8.76
CA ALA A 18 -7.13 -0.79 -8.00
C ALA A 18 -7.95 -0.14 -6.86
N GLY A 19 -7.63 1.10 -6.48
CA GLY A 19 -8.35 1.82 -5.42
C GLY A 19 -7.56 1.99 -4.12
N LYS A 20 -6.23 1.82 -4.15
CA LYS A 20 -5.35 2.03 -2.98
C LYS A 20 -5.63 3.37 -2.27
N SER A 21 -5.79 4.47 -3.00
CA SER A 21 -6.08 5.78 -2.42
C SER A 21 -7.42 5.85 -1.67
N VAL A 22 -8.41 5.05 -2.08
CA VAL A 22 -9.69 4.94 -1.35
C VAL A 22 -9.47 4.18 -0.05
N VAL A 23 -8.74 3.06 -0.11
CA VAL A 23 -8.37 2.28 1.09
C VAL A 23 -7.57 3.13 2.08
N THR A 24 -6.64 3.95 1.60
CA THR A 24 -5.87 4.88 2.45
C THR A 24 -6.79 5.86 3.18
N ARG A 25 -7.75 6.48 2.49
CA ARG A 25 -8.73 7.38 3.13
C ARG A 25 -9.55 6.67 4.19
N CYS A 26 -9.99 5.44 3.94
CA CYS A 26 -10.68 4.65 4.95
C CYS A 26 -9.81 4.41 6.20
N PHE A 27 -8.49 4.19 6.02
CA PHE A 27 -7.58 4.08 7.15
C PHE A 27 -7.41 5.41 7.90
N GLU A 28 -7.34 6.54 7.21
CA GLU A 28 -7.33 7.87 7.83
C GLU A 28 -8.58 8.10 8.68
N ASP A 29 -9.77 7.78 8.15
CA ASP A 29 -11.04 7.89 8.86
C ASP A 29 -11.10 6.99 10.11
N LEU A 30 -10.43 5.84 10.05
CA LEU A 30 -10.28 4.95 11.20
C LEU A 30 -9.28 5.49 12.24
N GLY A 31 -8.49 6.52 11.92
CA GLY A 31 -7.50 7.13 12.80
C GLY A 31 -6.07 6.60 12.63
N TYR A 32 -5.77 5.99 11.48
CA TYR A 32 -4.39 5.62 11.12
C TYR A 32 -3.63 6.83 10.56
N ARG A 33 -2.33 6.89 10.84
CA ARG A 33 -1.40 7.74 10.08
C ARG A 33 -1.08 7.07 8.76
N CYS A 34 -1.34 7.76 7.66
CA CYS A 34 -1.11 7.24 6.32
C CYS A 34 0.15 7.83 5.71
N VAL A 35 0.97 6.98 5.08
CA VAL A 35 2.07 7.40 4.21
C VAL A 35 1.91 6.69 2.87
N ASP A 36 2.07 7.44 1.79
CA ASP A 36 1.93 6.93 0.42
C ASP A 36 3.26 7.00 -0.32
N ASN A 37 3.44 6.10 -1.30
CA ASN A 37 4.60 6.02 -2.17
C ASN A 37 5.94 5.94 -1.41
N LEU A 38 5.98 5.16 -0.32
CA LEU A 38 7.20 5.01 0.48
C LEU A 38 8.18 4.05 -0.21
N PRO A 39 9.44 4.47 -0.47
CA PRO A 39 10.50 3.58 -0.96
C PRO A 39 10.74 2.39 -0.01
N LEU A 40 11.05 1.21 -0.57
CA LEU A 40 11.26 -0.02 0.22
C LEU A 40 12.35 0.13 1.30
N GLU A 41 13.40 0.89 1.01
CA GLU A 41 14.51 1.16 1.92
C GLU A 41 14.12 1.98 3.17
N LEU A 42 13.03 2.75 3.09
CA LEU A 42 12.53 3.56 4.21
C LEU A 42 11.51 2.80 5.07
N ILE A 43 11.07 1.61 4.67
CA ILE A 43 10.13 0.81 5.44
C ILE A 43 10.73 0.33 6.77
N PRO A 44 11.94 -0.29 6.82
CA PRO A 44 12.53 -0.71 8.09
C PRO A 44 12.69 0.42 9.13
N PRO A 45 13.28 1.60 8.79
CA PRO A 45 13.43 2.66 9.78
C PRO A 45 12.08 3.23 10.23
N LEU A 46 11.08 3.30 9.33
CA LEU A 46 9.73 3.71 9.72
C LEU A 46 9.11 2.71 10.70
N PHE A 47 9.19 1.40 10.45
CA PHE A 47 8.64 0.39 11.34
C PHE A 47 9.37 0.37 12.70
N ALA A 48 10.69 0.54 12.72
CA ALA A 48 11.43 0.73 13.97
C ALA A 48 10.90 1.92 14.77
N HIS A 49 10.67 3.07 14.11
CA HIS A 49 10.10 4.25 14.74
C HIS A 49 8.67 4.00 15.27
N ILE A 50 7.82 3.32 14.49
CA ILE A 50 6.44 2.99 14.90
C ILE A 50 6.49 2.22 16.21
N TRP A 51 7.23 1.10 16.29
CA TRP A 51 7.26 0.25 17.48
C TRP A 51 8.02 0.85 18.68
N ALA A 52 8.91 1.83 18.46
CA ALA A 52 9.57 2.54 19.55
C ALA A 52 8.65 3.56 20.25
N GLY A 53 7.64 4.10 19.56
CA GLY A 53 6.73 5.12 20.09
C GLY A 53 5.35 4.59 20.49
N SER A 54 4.55 5.42 21.17
CA SER A 54 3.15 5.15 21.56
C SER A 54 2.12 5.91 20.69
N GLY A 55 2.48 6.20 19.45
CA GLY A 55 1.63 6.96 18.51
C GLY A 55 0.45 6.17 17.94
N PRO A 56 -0.38 6.83 17.10
CA PRO A 56 -1.46 6.17 16.37
C PRO A 56 -0.92 5.06 15.45
N PRO A 57 -1.75 4.08 15.07
CA PRO A 57 -1.34 3.03 14.15
C PRO A 57 -1.11 3.60 12.73
N TRP A 58 -0.41 2.85 11.88
CA TRP A 58 0.03 3.33 10.57
C TRP A 58 -0.52 2.52 9.40
N ALA A 59 -0.89 3.19 8.31
CA ALA A 59 -1.13 2.57 7.02
C ALA A 59 -0.03 3.01 6.05
N VAL A 60 0.76 2.06 5.57
CA VAL A 60 1.92 2.30 4.73
C VAL A 60 1.59 1.80 3.34
N VAL A 61 1.33 2.71 2.41
CA VAL A 61 1.03 2.37 1.03
C VAL A 61 2.32 2.21 0.25
N LEU A 62 2.44 1.06 -0.40
CA LEU A 62 3.56 0.72 -1.26
C LEU A 62 3.09 0.67 -2.71
N ASP A 63 3.79 1.39 -3.56
CA ASP A 63 3.59 1.30 -5.00
C ASP A 63 4.49 0.20 -5.57
N VAL A 64 3.89 -0.71 -6.34
CA VAL A 64 4.56 -1.88 -6.94
C VAL A 64 5.52 -1.50 -8.07
N ARG A 65 5.55 -0.23 -8.46
CA ARG A 65 6.33 0.30 -9.61
C ARG A 65 7.85 0.27 -9.43
N ALA A 66 8.36 -0.09 -8.25
CA ALA A 66 9.80 -0.31 -8.09
C ALA A 66 10.16 -1.62 -8.79
N ALA A 67 11.10 -1.58 -9.74
CA ALA A 67 11.52 -2.73 -10.55
C ALA A 67 11.96 -3.95 -9.70
N GLU A 68 12.36 -3.72 -8.46
CA GLU A 68 12.82 -4.74 -7.51
C GLU A 68 11.74 -5.11 -6.47
N PHE A 69 10.51 -4.61 -6.60
CA PHE A 69 9.47 -4.80 -5.59
C PHE A 69 9.12 -6.27 -5.42
N ALA A 70 8.86 -6.97 -6.53
CA ALA A 70 8.48 -8.37 -6.51
C ALA A 70 9.55 -9.27 -5.86
N ASP A 71 10.83 -8.94 -6.06
CA ASP A 71 11.95 -9.74 -5.56
C ASP A 71 12.28 -9.45 -4.10
N ARG A 72 12.19 -8.17 -3.68
CA ARG A 72 12.65 -7.74 -2.35
C ARG A 72 11.54 -7.69 -1.31
N PHE A 73 10.32 -7.37 -1.72
CA PHE A 73 9.22 -7.14 -0.80
C PHE A 73 8.80 -8.39 0.02
N PRO A 74 8.76 -9.61 -0.54
CA PRO A 74 8.40 -10.81 0.24
C PRO A 74 9.34 -11.05 1.44
N ALA A 75 10.65 -10.98 1.20
CA ALA A 75 11.66 -11.13 2.25
C ALA A 75 11.59 -10.00 3.29
N LEU A 76 11.36 -8.77 2.83
CA LEU A 76 11.15 -7.63 3.71
C LEU A 76 9.90 -7.82 4.59
N LEU A 77 8.77 -8.21 4.01
CA LEU A 77 7.52 -8.42 4.76
C LEU A 77 7.67 -9.51 5.82
N GLN A 78 8.36 -10.61 5.49
CA GLN A 78 8.67 -11.66 6.45
C GLN A 78 9.52 -11.11 7.62
N THR A 79 10.55 -10.32 7.30
CA THR A 79 11.39 -9.67 8.31
C THR A 79 10.57 -8.77 9.22
N LEU A 80 9.70 -7.92 8.65
CA LEU A 80 8.83 -7.04 9.43
C LEU A 80 7.90 -7.82 10.35
N ARG A 81 7.26 -8.89 9.86
CA ARG A 81 6.36 -9.73 10.68
C ARG A 81 7.09 -10.45 11.82
N SER A 82 8.36 -10.83 11.62
CA SER A 82 9.18 -11.48 12.64
C SER A 82 9.63 -10.52 13.74
N HIS A 83 9.88 -9.25 13.41
CA HIS A 83 10.36 -8.25 14.37
C HIS A 83 9.25 -7.40 14.99
N HIS A 84 8.07 -7.34 14.37
CA HIS A 84 7.01 -6.42 14.74
C HIS A 84 5.66 -7.13 14.85
N THR A 85 5.15 -7.24 16.07
CA THR A 85 3.86 -7.88 16.37
C THR A 85 2.69 -7.02 15.90
N GLY A 86 1.72 -7.61 15.20
CA GLY A 86 0.53 -6.87 14.75
C GLY A 86 0.70 -6.13 13.42
N VAL A 87 1.70 -6.50 12.60
CA VAL A 87 1.77 -6.11 11.19
C VAL A 87 0.72 -6.89 10.38
N ARG A 88 -0.05 -6.18 9.57
CA ARG A 88 -0.99 -6.77 8.58
C ARG A 88 -0.71 -6.23 7.19
N MET A 89 -1.21 -6.93 6.18
CA MET A 89 -1.08 -6.53 4.78
C MET A 89 -2.45 -6.59 4.12
N VAL A 90 -2.73 -5.59 3.29
CA VAL A 90 -3.90 -5.50 2.42
C VAL A 90 -3.39 -5.41 0.99
N PHE A 91 -3.84 -6.33 0.15
CA PHE A 91 -3.63 -6.29 -1.28
C PHE A 91 -4.94 -5.88 -1.95
N VAL A 92 -4.94 -4.74 -2.64
CA VAL A 92 -6.12 -4.15 -3.28
C VAL A 92 -6.14 -4.57 -4.74
N GLU A 93 -7.21 -5.24 -5.14
CA GLU A 93 -7.42 -5.76 -6.49
C GLU A 93 -8.69 -5.18 -7.11
N ALA A 94 -8.68 -5.10 -8.43
CA ALA A 94 -9.86 -4.85 -9.24
C ALA A 94 -9.66 -5.50 -10.61
N ALA A 95 -10.75 -5.82 -11.31
CA ALA A 95 -10.65 -6.31 -12.68
C ALA A 95 -9.98 -5.25 -13.57
N ILE A 96 -9.19 -5.68 -14.56
CA ILE A 96 -8.50 -4.76 -15.48
C ILE A 96 -9.53 -3.85 -16.17
N ASP A 97 -10.67 -4.39 -16.60
CA ASP A 97 -11.73 -3.62 -17.24
C ASP A 97 -12.29 -2.52 -16.32
N ASP A 98 -12.47 -2.81 -15.02
CA ASP A 98 -12.90 -1.81 -14.04
C ASP A 98 -11.84 -0.72 -13.86
N ILE A 99 -10.56 -1.09 -13.84
CA ILE A 99 -9.45 -0.13 -13.72
C ILE A 99 -9.40 0.77 -14.95
N VAL A 100 -9.52 0.18 -16.15
CA VAL A 100 -9.57 0.90 -17.43
C VAL A 100 -10.76 1.87 -17.44
N HIS A 101 -11.94 1.42 -17.05
CA HIS A 101 -13.15 2.26 -16.98
C HIS A 101 -12.95 3.45 -16.04
N ARG A 102 -12.41 3.24 -14.83
CA ARG A 102 -12.13 4.31 -13.86
C ARG A 102 -11.13 5.34 -14.38
N PHE A 103 -10.11 4.90 -15.13
CA PHE A 103 -9.17 5.83 -15.77
C PHE A 103 -9.82 6.67 -16.88
N GLN A 104 -10.77 6.09 -17.62
CA GLN A 104 -11.55 6.81 -18.63
C GLN A 104 -12.51 7.83 -17.99
N GLU A 105 -13.14 7.48 -16.86
CA GLU A 105 -14.06 8.37 -16.13
C GLU A 105 -13.37 9.56 -15.45
N THR A 106 -12.19 9.34 -14.87
CA THR A 106 -11.54 10.38 -14.04
C THR A 106 -10.88 11.51 -14.84
N ARG A 107 -10.87 11.45 -16.19
CA ARG A 107 -10.16 12.35 -17.12
C ARG A 107 -8.68 12.63 -16.76
N ARG A 108 -8.13 11.93 -15.76
CA ARG A 108 -6.76 12.13 -15.29
C ARG A 108 -5.82 11.39 -16.25
N PRO A 109 -4.76 12.04 -16.74
CA PRO A 109 -3.81 11.36 -17.60
C PRO A 109 -3.19 10.16 -16.86
N HIS A 110 -3.24 8.98 -17.47
CA HIS A 110 -2.55 7.80 -16.95
C HIS A 110 -1.02 8.07 -16.91
N PRO A 111 -0.28 7.66 -15.85
CA PRO A 111 1.16 7.91 -15.74
C PRO A 111 1.98 7.33 -16.90
N TYR A 112 1.54 6.20 -17.45
CA TYR A 112 2.16 5.52 -18.59
C TYR A 112 1.47 5.91 -19.89
N ARG A 113 1.58 7.19 -20.29
CA ARG A 113 0.92 7.72 -21.52
C ARG A 113 1.34 7.04 -22.82
N HIS A 114 2.41 6.24 -22.80
CA HIS A 114 2.99 5.54 -23.93
C HIS A 114 2.57 4.06 -24.02
N LEU A 115 1.73 3.56 -23.09
CA LEU A 115 1.22 2.19 -23.09
C LEU A 115 -0.31 2.18 -23.10
N PRO A 116 -0.94 1.18 -23.74
CA PRO A 116 -2.35 0.90 -23.54
C PRO A 116 -2.64 0.69 -22.04
N ILE A 117 -3.75 1.23 -21.54
CA ILE A 117 -4.07 1.17 -20.10
C ILE A 117 -4.07 -0.28 -19.60
N ALA A 118 -4.60 -1.22 -20.39
CA ALA A 118 -4.61 -2.64 -20.04
C ALA A 118 -3.21 -3.21 -19.74
N GLU A 119 -2.19 -2.82 -20.51
CA GLU A 119 -0.80 -3.25 -20.26
C GLU A 119 -0.17 -2.50 -19.09
N ALA A 120 -0.57 -1.24 -18.88
CA ALA A 120 0.01 -0.41 -17.85
C ALA A 120 -0.55 -0.70 -16.44
N VAL A 121 -1.66 -1.44 -16.35
CA VAL A 121 -2.25 -1.93 -15.10
C VAL A 121 -1.51 -3.14 -14.54
N SER A 122 -0.82 -3.90 -15.41
CA SER A 122 -0.12 -5.15 -15.06
C SER A 122 1.40 -4.99 -14.86
N ARG A 123 1.92 -3.76 -14.87
CA ARG A 123 3.35 -3.45 -14.66
C ARG A 123 3.63 -2.82 -13.30
#